data_AF-A0A0Q9F029-F1
#
_entry.id   AF-A0A0Q9F029-F1
#
_cell.length_a   1.000
_cell.length_b   1.000
_cell.length_c   1.000
_cell.angle_alpha   90.00
_cell.angle_beta   90.00
_cell.angle_gamma   90.00
#
_symmetry.space_group_name_H-M   'P 1'
#
loop_
_entity.id
_entity.type
_entity.pdbx_description
1 polymer ?
#
loop_
_entity_poly.entity_id
_entity_poly.type
_entity_poly.pdbx_seq_one_letter_code
_entity_poly.pdbx_strand_id
1 'polypeptide(L)'
;MTALSALFYLLAHHPFWSWLGMIVLAVLVSFLMARWTGRGWWLALVLVAFIGGQLNFFTGHILNALFLNACGSTGTAVVVHSEETSSTLNDQSIYDYWAVLRTAEGREVKVEFDTMSASIYPIRNTILIPPQGQPFVAKYVPGFERNIAIMSDESDYGRVWVVGEARRPVDKAAAQLEVSPTNPEFIQEYRDAVREFLDAHRKDADPALVAELERKIGELERRR
;
A
#
# COMPACT_ATOMS: atom_id res chain seq x y z
N MET A 1 -18.40 -11.21 9.11
CA MET A 1 -17.36 -10.66 8.21
C MET A 1 -17.85 -9.45 7.42
N THR A 2 -19.00 -9.54 6.75
CA THR A 2 -19.60 -8.44 5.96
C THR A 2 -19.75 -7.13 6.74
N ALA A 3 -20.29 -7.17 7.97
CA ALA A 3 -20.45 -5.97 8.80
C ALA A 3 -19.12 -5.29 9.17
N LEU A 4 -18.08 -6.09 9.45
CA LEU A 4 -16.73 -5.57 9.71
C LEU A 4 -16.14 -4.96 8.43
N SER A 5 -16.28 -5.62 7.28
CA SER A 5 -15.87 -5.06 5.99
C SER A 5 -16.55 -3.73 5.70
N ALA A 6 -17.86 -3.62 5.97
CA ALA A 6 -18.59 -2.37 5.81
C ALA A 6 -18.10 -1.26 6.75
N LEU A 7 -17.75 -1.62 7.99
CA LEU A 7 -17.16 -0.68 8.95
C LEU A 7 -15.79 -0.17 8.48
N PHE A 8 -14.87 -1.07 8.09
CA PHE A 8 -13.55 -0.66 7.60
C PHE A 8 -13.63 0.11 6.28
N TYR A 9 -14.56 -0.25 5.40
CA TYR A 9 -14.85 0.51 4.19
C TYR A 9 -15.30 1.94 4.53
N LEU A 10 -16.23 2.11 5.49
CA LEU A 10 -16.69 3.42 5.95
C LEU A 10 -15.52 4.26 6.51
N LEU A 11 -14.68 3.64 7.33
CA LEU A 11 -13.50 4.29 7.91
C LEU A 11 -12.50 4.76 6.84
N ALA A 12 -12.29 3.98 5.79
CA ALA A 12 -11.35 4.28 4.71
C ALA A 12 -11.91 5.26 3.67
N HIS A 13 -13.13 5.06 3.19
CA HIS A 13 -13.71 5.84 2.07
C HIS A 13 -14.42 7.11 2.53
N HIS A 14 -14.83 7.16 3.79
CA HIS A 14 -15.55 8.30 4.35
C HIS A 14 -14.96 8.73 5.69
N PRO A 15 -13.66 9.13 5.73
CA PRO A 15 -12.97 9.45 6.97
C PRO A 15 -13.62 10.63 7.71
N PHE A 16 -14.12 11.63 6.98
CA PHE A 16 -14.83 12.77 7.58
C PHE A 16 -16.15 12.36 8.25
N TRP A 17 -17.00 11.59 7.57
CA TRP A 17 -18.26 11.11 8.14
C TRP A 17 -18.03 10.13 9.28
N SER A 18 -17.00 9.30 9.16
CA SER A 18 -16.55 8.41 10.24
C SER A 18 -16.13 9.19 11.48
N TRP A 19 -15.40 10.29 11.32
CA TRP A 19 -15.00 11.15 12.44
C TRP A 19 -16.20 11.76 13.17
N LEU A 20 -17.14 12.34 12.43
CA LEU A 20 -18.38 12.86 13.01
C LEU A 20 -19.19 11.77 13.73
N GLY A 21 -19.32 10.60 13.11
CA GLY A 21 -20.00 9.45 13.70
C GLY A 21 -19.34 8.97 14.99
N MET A 22 -18.00 8.91 15.03
CA MET A 22 -17.23 8.56 16.23
C MET A 22 -17.43 9.57 17.36
N ILE A 23 -17.45 10.87 17.06
CA ILE A 23 -17.71 11.91 18.07
C ILE A 23 -19.12 11.77 18.63
N VAL A 24 -20.15 11.63 17.78
CA VAL A 24 -21.54 11.47 18.23
C VAL A 24 -21.68 10.22 19.10
N LEU A 25 -21.13 9.09 18.65
CA LEU A 25 -21.14 7.84 19.42
C LEU A 25 -20.43 8.01 20.77
N ALA A 26 -19.27 8.67 20.78
CA ALA A 26 -18.52 8.92 22.01
C ALA A 26 -19.30 9.82 22.98
N VAL A 27 -19.96 10.89 22.52
CA VAL A 27 -20.80 11.74 23.36
C VAL A 27 -21.94 10.93 24.00
N LEU A 28 -22.63 10.11 23.21
CA LEU A 28 -23.73 9.27 23.72
C LEU A 28 -23.24 8.27 24.76
N VAL A 29 -22.15 7.55 24.47
CA VAL A 29 -21.57 6.55 25.38
C VAL A 29 -21.01 7.21 26.63
N SER A 30 -20.27 8.32 26.49
CA SER A 30 -19.75 9.10 27.61
C SER A 30 -20.85 9.55 28.55
N PHE A 31 -21.95 10.10 28.01
CA PHE A 31 -23.06 10.59 28.82
C PHE A 31 -23.77 9.45 29.54
N LEU A 32 -24.05 8.35 28.84
CA LEU A 32 -24.69 7.17 29.41
C LEU A 32 -23.83 6.58 30.55
N MET A 33 -22.52 6.44 30.33
CA MET A 33 -21.59 5.89 31.32
C MET A 33 -21.38 6.84 32.50
N ALA A 34 -21.25 8.15 32.25
CA ALA A 34 -21.15 9.14 33.32
C ALA A 34 -22.39 9.12 34.20
N ARG A 35 -23.59 8.97 33.61
CA ARG A 35 -24.85 8.85 34.36
C ARG A 35 -24.97 7.53 35.11
N TRP A 36 -24.53 6.42 34.53
CA TRP A 36 -24.64 5.10 35.16
C TRP A 36 -23.64 4.91 36.30
N THR A 37 -22.40 5.36 36.13
CA THR A 37 -21.34 5.17 37.15
C THR A 37 -21.17 6.38 38.07
N GLY A 38 -21.82 7.51 37.79
CA GLY A 38 -21.66 8.78 38.52
C GLY A 38 -20.27 9.41 38.38
N ARG A 39 -19.49 9.03 37.35
CA ARG A 39 -18.08 9.44 37.20
C ARG A 39 -17.91 10.31 35.95
N GLY A 40 -17.45 11.54 36.13
CA GLY A 40 -17.25 12.49 35.01
C GLY A 40 -16.12 12.15 34.04
N TRP A 41 -15.17 11.28 34.43
CA TRP A 41 -14.01 10.94 33.59
C TRP A 41 -14.42 10.26 32.27
N TRP A 42 -15.61 9.67 32.18
CA TRP A 42 -16.13 9.09 30.94
C TRP A 42 -16.28 10.12 29.81
N LEU A 43 -16.36 11.41 30.12
CA LEU A 43 -16.33 12.49 29.11
C LEU A 43 -14.99 12.54 28.35
N ALA A 44 -13.91 11.98 28.91
CA ALA A 44 -12.63 11.89 28.21
C ALA A 44 -12.71 11.03 26.93
N LEU A 45 -13.69 10.12 26.80
CA LEU A 45 -13.88 9.36 25.56
C LEU A 45 -14.21 10.26 24.36
N VAL A 46 -14.85 11.42 24.58
CA VAL A 46 -15.10 12.40 23.52
C VAL A 46 -13.78 12.94 22.97
N LEU A 47 -12.83 13.26 23.85
CA LEU A 47 -11.51 13.72 23.45
C LEU A 47 -10.73 12.60 22.72
N VAL A 48 -10.82 11.37 23.21
CA VAL A 48 -10.22 10.20 22.55
C VAL A 48 -10.80 10.00 21.15
N ALA A 49 -12.13 10.09 20.98
CA ALA A 49 -12.76 9.96 19.67
C ALA A 49 -12.43 11.13 18.73
N PHE A 50 -12.33 12.35 19.27
CA PHE A 50 -11.93 13.53 18.50
C PHE A 50 -10.51 13.39 17.94
N ILE A 51 -9.55 12.96 18.76
CA ILE A 51 -8.16 12.75 18.34
C ILE A 51 -8.06 11.51 17.45
N GLY A 52 -8.64 10.39 17.88
CA GLY A 52 -8.60 9.12 17.16
C GLY A 52 -9.22 9.20 15.77
N GLY A 53 -10.31 9.95 15.61
CA GLY A 53 -10.92 10.13 14.30
C GLY A 53 -10.12 11.01 13.35
N GLN A 54 -9.29 11.93 13.86
CA GLN A 54 -8.32 12.64 13.00
C GLN A 54 -7.21 11.70 12.51
N LEU A 55 -6.74 10.78 13.36
CA LEU A 55 -5.78 9.75 12.95
C LEU A 55 -6.34 8.82 11.87
N ASN A 56 -7.66 8.59 11.86
CA ASN A 56 -8.32 7.77 10.85
C ASN A 56 -8.19 8.32 9.42
N PHE A 57 -8.04 9.63 9.22
CA PHE A 57 -7.80 10.20 7.90
C PHE A 57 -6.53 9.64 7.24
N PHE A 58 -5.53 9.31 8.05
CA PHE A 58 -4.25 8.80 7.57
C PHE A 58 -4.12 7.28 7.68
N THR A 59 -4.92 6.64 8.54
CA THR A 59 -4.75 5.23 8.90
C THR A 59 -5.92 4.33 8.51
N GLY A 60 -7.07 4.90 8.10
CA GLY A 60 -8.26 4.13 7.74
C GLY A 60 -8.00 3.13 6.60
N HIS A 61 -7.35 3.58 5.52
CA HIS A 61 -6.98 2.72 4.40
C HIS A 61 -5.94 1.64 4.80
N ILE A 62 -5.03 1.96 5.73
CA ILE A 62 -4.03 1.01 6.26
C ILE A 62 -4.72 -0.11 7.05
N LEU A 63 -5.62 0.26 7.97
CA LEU A 63 -6.38 -0.70 8.77
C LEU A 63 -7.26 -1.58 7.89
N ASN A 64 -7.90 -1.00 6.87
CA ASN A 64 -8.69 -1.74 5.90
C ASN A 64 -7.84 -2.71 5.07
N ALA A 65 -6.65 -2.28 4.60
CA ALA A 65 -5.71 -3.14 3.88
C ALA A 65 -5.26 -4.34 4.73
N LEU A 66 -4.93 -4.13 6.01
CA LEU A 66 -4.57 -5.21 6.94
C LEU A 66 -5.73 -6.19 7.15
N PHE A 67 -6.93 -5.66 7.37
CA PHE A 67 -8.13 -6.47 7.57
C PHE A 67 -8.41 -7.35 6.33
N LEU A 68 -8.44 -6.75 5.14
CA LEU A 68 -8.70 -7.47 3.90
C LEU A 68 -7.57 -8.44 3.53
N ASN A 69 -6.32 -8.10 3.85
CA ASN A 69 -5.22 -9.04 3.68
C ASN A 69 -5.40 -10.30 4.54
N ALA A 70 -5.78 -10.12 5.81
CA ALA A 70 -5.92 -11.21 6.77
C ALA A 70 -7.19 -12.06 6.55
N CYS A 71 -8.27 -11.44 6.09
CA CYS A 71 -9.60 -12.06 6.10
C CYS A 71 -10.28 -12.13 4.72
N GLY A 72 -9.72 -11.50 3.70
CA GLY A 72 -10.29 -11.43 2.37
C GLY A 72 -10.07 -12.69 1.54
N SER A 73 -11.01 -12.95 0.64
CA SER A 73 -10.86 -13.88 -0.47
C SER A 73 -10.17 -13.20 -1.64
N THR A 74 -9.37 -13.96 -2.38
CA THR A 74 -8.65 -13.48 -3.55
C THR A 74 -9.57 -13.35 -4.76
N GLY A 75 -9.38 -12.28 -5.54
CA GLY A 75 -9.99 -12.05 -6.84
C GLY A 75 -9.03 -11.28 -7.74
N THR A 76 -9.46 -11.02 -8.97
CA THR A 76 -8.68 -10.23 -9.94
C THR A 76 -9.46 -8.99 -10.29
N ALA A 77 -8.83 -7.82 -10.22
CA ALA A 77 -9.44 -6.57 -10.60
C ALA A 77 -8.66 -5.89 -11.72
N VAL A 78 -9.34 -5.02 -12.48
CA VAL A 78 -8.74 -4.20 -13.53
C VAL A 78 -9.28 -2.80 -13.38
N VAL A 79 -8.40 -1.79 -13.34
CA VAL A 79 -8.81 -0.39 -13.45
C VAL A 79 -9.31 -0.15 -14.88
N VAL A 80 -10.56 0.25 -15.02
CA VAL A 80 -11.20 0.52 -16.32
C VAL A 80 -11.23 2.01 -16.65
N HIS A 81 -11.16 2.87 -15.64
CA HIS A 81 -11.09 4.31 -15.81
C HIS A 81 -10.34 4.95 -14.65
N SER A 82 -9.61 6.02 -14.93
CA SER A 82 -8.99 6.90 -13.94
C SER A 82 -9.16 8.35 -14.37
N GLU A 83 -9.57 9.22 -13.45
CA GLU A 83 -9.79 10.65 -13.69
C GLU A 83 -9.01 11.49 -12.68
N GLU A 84 -8.36 12.56 -13.14
CA GLU A 84 -7.64 13.48 -12.27
C GLU A 84 -8.62 14.41 -11.56
N THR A 85 -8.49 14.52 -10.24
CA THR A 85 -9.28 15.45 -9.44
C THR A 85 -8.61 16.83 -9.36
N SER A 86 -9.32 17.85 -8.90
CA SER A 86 -8.75 19.18 -8.69
C SER A 86 -7.86 19.30 -7.45
N SER A 87 -7.53 18.19 -6.79
CA SER A 87 -6.81 18.17 -5.51
C SER A 87 -5.44 17.51 -5.65
N THR A 88 -4.49 17.95 -4.84
CA THR A 88 -3.14 17.38 -4.79
C THR A 88 -2.80 16.88 -3.39
N LEU A 89 -1.96 15.85 -3.34
CA LEU A 89 -1.32 15.32 -2.14
C LEU A 89 0.19 15.34 -2.37
N ASN A 90 0.94 16.09 -1.56
CA ASN A 90 2.39 16.21 -1.70
C ASN A 90 2.85 16.56 -3.13
N ASP A 91 2.20 17.56 -3.74
CA ASP A 91 2.43 18.01 -5.12
C ASP A 91 2.15 16.95 -6.21
N GLN A 92 1.46 15.87 -5.87
CA GLN A 92 0.96 14.87 -6.81
C GLN A 92 -0.56 14.94 -6.91
N SER A 93 -1.11 14.83 -8.11
CA SER A 93 -2.56 14.86 -8.30
C SER A 93 -3.24 13.65 -7.67
N ILE A 94 -4.39 13.89 -7.05
CA ILE A 94 -5.29 12.83 -6.57
C ILE A 94 -6.16 12.40 -7.76
N TYR A 95 -6.36 11.09 -7.89
CA TYR A 95 -7.16 10.49 -8.95
C TYR A 95 -8.33 9.71 -8.36
N ASP A 96 -9.44 9.73 -9.08
CA ASP A 96 -10.57 8.82 -8.90
C ASP A 96 -10.39 7.61 -9.83
N TYR A 97 -10.68 6.42 -9.32
CA TYR A 97 -10.52 5.16 -10.03
C TYR A 97 -11.82 4.38 -10.05
N TRP A 98 -12.13 3.84 -11.22
CA TRP A 98 -13.17 2.83 -11.41
C TRP A 98 -12.49 1.53 -11.81
N ALA A 99 -12.76 0.48 -11.06
CA ALA A 99 -12.27 -0.86 -11.31
C ALA A 99 -13.41 -1.86 -11.43
N VAL A 100 -13.16 -2.93 -12.16
CA VAL A 100 -14.04 -4.11 -12.20
C VAL A 100 -13.32 -5.25 -11.49
N LEU A 101 -13.90 -5.72 -10.39
CA LEU A 101 -13.46 -6.90 -9.66
C LEU A 101 -14.16 -8.14 -10.21
N ARG A 102 -13.38 -9.15 -10.56
CA ARG A 102 -13.83 -10.52 -10.79
C ARG A 102 -13.60 -11.34 -9.52
N THR A 103 -14.69 -11.79 -8.92
CA THR A 103 -14.66 -12.64 -7.71
C THR A 103 -14.19 -14.05 -8.03
N ALA A 104 -13.87 -14.83 -7.01
CA ALA A 104 -13.52 -16.25 -7.13
C ALA A 104 -14.67 -17.08 -7.73
N GLU A 105 -15.91 -16.60 -7.57
CA GLU A 105 -17.14 -17.21 -8.11
C GLU A 105 -17.42 -16.76 -9.55
N GLY A 106 -16.59 -15.90 -10.14
CA GLY A 106 -16.76 -15.37 -11.49
C GLY A 106 -17.75 -14.21 -11.61
N ARG A 107 -18.22 -13.62 -10.50
CA ARG A 107 -19.08 -12.42 -10.52
C ARG A 107 -18.22 -11.19 -10.80
N GLU A 108 -18.75 -10.29 -11.63
CA GLU A 108 -18.11 -9.00 -11.93
C GLU A 108 -18.80 -7.88 -11.14
N VAL A 109 -18.02 -7.18 -10.33
CA VAL A 109 -18.50 -6.14 -9.42
C VAL A 109 -17.77 -4.83 -9.69
N LYS A 110 -18.50 -3.73 -9.78
CA LYS A 110 -17.93 -2.39 -9.89
C LYS A 110 -17.38 -1.95 -8.54
N VAL A 111 -16.17 -1.41 -8.56
CA VAL A 111 -15.47 -0.88 -7.40
C VAL A 111 -14.96 0.51 -7.73
N GLU A 112 -15.09 1.42 -6.77
CA GLU A 112 -14.71 2.82 -6.90
C GLU A 112 -13.87 3.19 -5.68
N PHE A 113 -12.75 3.88 -5.91
CA PHE A 113 -11.86 4.39 -4.87
C PHE A 113 -11.03 5.54 -5.43
N ASP A 114 -10.44 6.31 -4.53
CA ASP A 114 -9.52 7.40 -4.88
C ASP A 114 -8.11 7.10 -4.35
N THR A 115 -7.14 7.94 -4.71
CA THR A 115 -5.75 7.85 -4.23
C THR A 115 -5.64 7.79 -2.69
N MET A 116 -6.56 8.41 -1.94
CA MET A 116 -6.50 8.55 -0.48
C MET A 116 -7.19 7.40 0.28
N SER A 117 -8.19 6.77 -0.34
CA SER A 117 -8.99 5.67 0.20
C SER A 117 -8.50 4.30 -0.27
N ALA A 118 -7.66 4.25 -1.31
CA ALA A 118 -7.03 3.06 -1.83
C ALA A 118 -6.34 2.26 -0.70
N SER A 119 -6.86 1.06 -0.45
CA SER A 119 -6.29 0.15 0.54
C SER A 119 -5.26 -0.73 -0.16
N ILE A 120 -3.97 -0.45 0.07
CA ILE A 120 -2.86 -1.13 -0.64
C ILE A 120 -2.08 -1.98 0.35
N TYR A 121 -1.76 -3.21 -0.05
CA TYR A 121 -0.95 -4.14 0.72
C TYR A 121 0.16 -4.75 -0.16
N PRO A 122 1.41 -4.88 0.34
CA PRO A 122 1.90 -4.50 1.66
C PRO A 122 1.88 -2.99 1.94
N ILE A 123 1.86 -2.62 3.23
CA ILE A 123 1.86 -1.21 3.64
C ILE A 123 3.24 -0.61 3.34
N ARG A 124 3.28 0.43 2.51
CA ARG A 124 4.49 1.17 2.11
C ARG A 124 4.18 2.67 2.08
N ASN A 125 5.21 3.50 2.17
CA ASN A 125 5.08 4.95 1.95
C ASN A 125 5.12 5.28 0.44
N THR A 126 4.37 4.53 -0.37
CA THR A 126 4.28 4.68 -1.82
C THR A 126 2.95 4.15 -2.30
N ILE A 127 2.32 4.87 -3.20
CA ILE A 127 1.01 4.52 -3.76
C ILE A 127 1.24 3.71 -5.04
N LEU A 128 0.98 2.41 -4.97
CA LEU A 128 1.16 1.48 -6.08
C LEU A 128 -0.20 0.99 -6.58
N ILE A 129 -0.87 1.84 -7.35
CA ILE A 129 -2.11 1.50 -8.04
C ILE A 129 -1.75 1.12 -9.48
N PRO A 130 -2.08 -0.11 -9.93
CA PRO A 130 -1.82 -0.55 -11.29
C PRO A 130 -2.47 0.37 -12.34
N PRO A 131 -1.79 0.66 -13.46
CA PRO A 131 -2.34 1.49 -14.53
C PRO A 131 -3.63 0.91 -15.13
N GLN A 132 -4.42 1.79 -15.78
CA GLN A 132 -5.63 1.39 -16.48
C GLN A 132 -5.37 0.24 -17.47
N GLY A 133 -6.25 -0.76 -17.45
CA GLY A 133 -6.17 -1.95 -18.29
C GLY A 133 -5.24 -3.05 -17.80
N GLN A 134 -4.44 -2.82 -16.74
CA GLN A 134 -3.60 -3.86 -16.16
C GLN A 134 -4.37 -4.64 -15.07
N PRO A 135 -4.38 -5.98 -15.15
CA PRO A 135 -4.96 -6.80 -14.09
C PRO A 135 -4.09 -6.79 -12.84
N PHE A 136 -4.74 -6.85 -11.69
CA PHE A 136 -4.09 -6.95 -10.40
C PHE A 136 -4.85 -7.84 -9.44
N VAL A 137 -4.12 -8.39 -8.48
CA VAL A 137 -4.72 -9.22 -7.44
C VAL A 137 -5.36 -8.32 -6.39
N ALA A 138 -6.62 -8.62 -6.07
CA ALA A 138 -7.37 -7.91 -5.06
C ALA A 138 -7.88 -8.89 -4.01
N LYS A 139 -7.92 -8.46 -2.75
CA LYS A 139 -8.60 -9.17 -1.67
C LYS A 139 -9.88 -8.44 -1.28
N TYR A 140 -10.96 -9.19 -1.10
CA TYR A 140 -12.29 -8.65 -0.76
C TYR A 140 -13.01 -9.61 0.20
N VAL A 141 -14.07 -9.15 0.85
CA VAL A 141 -14.94 -10.03 1.66
C VAL A 141 -16.18 -10.40 0.85
N PRO A 142 -16.49 -11.70 0.63
CA PRO A 142 -17.72 -12.12 -0.03
C PRO A 142 -18.97 -11.54 0.64
N GLY A 143 -19.90 -11.03 -0.17
CA GLY A 143 -21.08 -10.28 0.27
C GLY A 143 -20.83 -8.78 0.55
N PHE A 144 -19.59 -8.30 0.45
CA PHE A 144 -19.25 -6.88 0.44
C PHE A 144 -18.07 -6.60 -0.49
N GLU A 145 -18.25 -6.98 -1.75
CA GLU A 145 -17.20 -7.07 -2.78
C GLU A 145 -16.63 -5.70 -3.20
N ARG A 146 -17.36 -4.61 -2.94
CA ARG A 146 -16.89 -3.24 -3.20
C ARG A 146 -15.72 -2.80 -2.32
N ASN A 147 -15.49 -3.49 -1.19
CA ASN A 147 -14.35 -3.19 -0.34
C ASN A 147 -13.18 -4.10 -0.72
N ILE A 148 -12.18 -3.50 -1.37
CA ILE A 148 -11.02 -4.22 -1.86
C ILE A 148 -9.72 -3.72 -1.23
N ALA A 149 -8.76 -4.62 -1.13
CA ALA A 149 -7.36 -4.28 -0.95
C ALA A 149 -6.57 -4.70 -2.18
N ILE A 150 -5.76 -3.79 -2.69
CA ILE A 150 -4.86 -4.01 -3.84
C ILE A 150 -3.62 -4.72 -3.32
N MET A 151 -3.37 -5.95 -3.79
CA MET A 151 -2.14 -6.68 -3.47
C MET A 151 -1.05 -6.20 -4.44
N SER A 152 -0.37 -5.10 -4.09
CA SER A 152 0.56 -4.40 -4.99
C SER A 152 1.63 -5.34 -5.53
N ASP A 153 2.27 -6.09 -4.65
CA ASP A 153 3.44 -6.92 -4.95
C ASP A 153 3.05 -8.19 -5.73
N GLU A 154 1.76 -8.52 -5.81
CA GLU A 154 1.26 -9.66 -6.59
C GLU A 154 0.91 -9.25 -8.05
N SER A 155 0.80 -7.95 -8.33
CA SER A 155 0.57 -7.43 -9.68
C SER A 155 1.86 -7.37 -10.49
N ASP A 156 1.78 -7.50 -11.81
CA ASP A 156 2.94 -7.36 -12.72
C ASP A 156 3.61 -5.99 -12.54
N TYR A 157 2.78 -4.94 -12.44
CA TYR A 157 3.21 -3.57 -12.16
C TYR A 157 4.04 -3.47 -10.88
N GLY A 158 3.52 -4.02 -9.76
CA GLY A 158 4.21 -3.97 -8.49
C GLY A 158 5.46 -4.84 -8.44
N ARG A 159 5.48 -6.01 -9.08
CA ARG A 159 6.69 -6.84 -9.16
C ARG A 159 7.83 -6.13 -9.88
N VAL A 160 7.54 -5.46 -11.00
CA VAL A 160 8.54 -4.63 -11.71
C VAL A 160 9.00 -3.47 -10.82
N TRP A 161 8.07 -2.80 -10.12
CA TRP A 161 8.42 -1.71 -9.21
C TRP A 161 9.31 -2.18 -8.05
N VAL A 162 9.00 -3.31 -7.41
CA VAL A 162 9.79 -3.86 -6.28
C VAL A 162 11.22 -4.16 -6.72
N VAL A 163 11.40 -4.80 -7.88
CA VAL A 163 12.74 -5.08 -8.42
C VAL A 163 13.47 -3.78 -8.76
N GLY A 164 12.78 -2.80 -9.36
CA GLY A 164 13.35 -1.49 -9.67
C GLY A 164 13.78 -0.70 -8.43
N GLU A 165 12.98 -0.73 -7.37
CA GLU A 165 13.30 -0.06 -6.10
C GLU A 165 14.48 -0.75 -5.39
N ALA A 166 14.50 -2.08 -5.36
CA ALA A 166 15.60 -2.87 -4.80
C ALA A 166 16.92 -2.66 -5.56
N ARG A 167 16.87 -2.22 -6.82
CA ARG A 167 18.04 -1.91 -7.64
C ARG A 167 18.69 -0.56 -7.31
N ARG A 168 17.99 0.38 -6.66
CA ARG A 168 18.52 1.72 -6.39
C ARG A 168 19.87 1.76 -5.67
N PRO A 169 20.15 0.92 -4.65
CA PRO A 169 21.46 0.87 -4.02
C PRO A 169 22.56 0.43 -4.99
N VAL A 170 22.26 -0.52 -5.88
CA VAL A 170 23.17 -0.98 -6.93
C VAL A 170 23.49 0.15 -7.90
N ASP A 171 22.46 0.87 -8.38
CA ASP A 171 22.64 1.98 -9.32
C ASP A 171 23.44 3.13 -8.68
N LYS A 172 23.19 3.44 -7.40
CA LYS A 172 23.97 4.41 -6.63
C LYS A 172 25.45 4.00 -6.54
N ALA A 173 25.71 2.76 -6.12
CA ALA A 173 27.08 2.25 -5.98
C ALA A 173 27.79 2.15 -7.34
N ALA A 174 27.05 1.82 -8.41
CA ALA A 174 27.57 1.83 -9.77
C ALA A 174 28.03 3.22 -10.19
N ALA A 175 27.21 4.25 -9.93
CA ALA A 175 27.56 5.63 -10.23
C ALA A 175 28.78 6.12 -9.44
N GLN A 176 28.89 5.75 -8.15
CA GLN A 176 30.08 6.06 -7.33
C GLN A 176 31.35 5.39 -7.91
N LEU A 177 31.24 4.12 -8.31
CA LEU A 177 32.33 3.38 -8.92
C LEU A 177 32.74 3.94 -10.29
N GLU A 178 31.80 4.43 -11.09
CA GLU A 178 32.09 5.09 -12.37
C GLU A 178 32.90 6.38 -12.18
N VAL A 179 32.59 7.15 -11.13
CA VAL A 179 33.33 8.37 -10.79
C VAL A 179 34.74 8.08 -10.26
N SER A 180 34.90 7.01 -9.46
CA SER A 180 36.21 6.61 -8.95
C SER A 180 36.42 5.09 -9.01
N PRO A 181 36.86 4.56 -10.18
CA PRO A 181 36.96 3.11 -10.42
C PRO A 181 38.02 2.38 -9.60
N THR A 182 38.94 3.11 -8.97
CA THR A 182 40.05 2.55 -8.18
C THR A 182 39.85 2.72 -6.68
N ASN A 183 38.77 3.40 -6.24
CA ASN A 183 38.49 3.55 -4.81
C ASN A 183 38.06 2.20 -4.22
N PRO A 184 38.82 1.63 -3.25
CA PRO A 184 38.48 0.34 -2.66
C PRO A 184 37.13 0.33 -1.94
N GLU A 185 36.69 1.47 -1.39
CA GLU A 185 35.40 1.61 -0.71
C GLU A 185 34.24 1.46 -1.70
N PHE A 186 34.30 2.15 -2.85
CA PHE A 186 33.23 2.08 -3.87
C PHE A 186 33.18 0.71 -4.56
N ILE A 187 34.33 0.06 -4.75
CA ILE A 187 34.36 -1.32 -5.25
C ILE A 187 33.64 -2.25 -4.27
N GLN A 188 33.87 -2.07 -2.96
CA GLN A 188 33.25 -2.90 -1.93
C GLN A 188 31.76 -2.60 -1.79
N GLU A 189 31.35 -1.33 -1.72
CA GLU A 189 29.94 -0.89 -1.69
C GLU A 189 29.17 -1.46 -2.88
N TYR A 190 29.75 -1.41 -4.09
CA TYR A 190 29.14 -2.00 -5.27
C TYR A 190 28.99 -3.53 -5.19
N ARG A 191 30.03 -4.25 -4.73
CA ARG A 191 29.96 -5.71 -4.59
C ARG A 191 28.89 -6.12 -3.58
N ASP A 192 28.84 -5.45 -2.44
CA ASP A 192 27.91 -5.78 -1.37
C ASP A 192 26.46 -5.49 -1.80
N ALA A 193 26.23 -4.33 -2.43
CA ALA A 193 24.91 -3.98 -2.98
C ALA A 193 24.42 -4.97 -4.04
N VAL A 194 25.30 -5.39 -4.96
CA VAL A 194 24.93 -6.35 -6.01
C VAL A 194 24.69 -7.74 -5.43
N ARG A 195 25.49 -8.20 -4.46
CA ARG A 195 25.27 -9.48 -3.79
C ARG A 195 23.94 -9.50 -3.05
N GLU A 196 23.64 -8.45 -2.28
CA GLU A 196 22.36 -8.31 -1.58
C GLU A 196 21.18 -8.33 -2.57
N PHE A 197 21.28 -7.60 -3.68
CA PHE A 197 20.25 -7.60 -4.73
C PHE A 197 20.07 -8.98 -5.36
N LEU A 198 21.14 -9.67 -5.72
CA LEU A 198 21.07 -11.00 -6.32
C LEU A 198 20.57 -12.06 -5.34
N ASP A 199 20.91 -11.97 -4.06
CA ASP A 199 20.43 -12.91 -3.04
C ASP A 199 18.91 -12.79 -2.85
N ALA A 200 18.37 -11.57 -2.91
CA ALA A 200 16.94 -11.31 -2.73
C ALA A 200 16.12 -11.49 -4.02
N HIS A 201 16.61 -11.04 -5.17
CA HIS A 201 15.80 -10.82 -6.38
C HIS A 201 16.31 -11.55 -7.64
N ARG A 202 17.30 -12.45 -7.54
CA ARG A 202 17.81 -13.20 -8.71
C ARG A 202 16.74 -13.92 -9.53
N LYS A 203 15.65 -14.38 -8.90
CA LYS A 203 14.56 -15.10 -9.60
C LYS A 203 13.52 -14.18 -10.23
N ASP A 204 13.33 -13.00 -9.66
CA ASP A 204 12.28 -12.06 -10.05
C ASP A 204 12.79 -11.01 -11.03
N ALA A 205 14.10 -10.76 -11.04
CA ALA A 205 14.77 -9.84 -11.95
C ALA A 205 14.92 -10.44 -13.37
N ASP A 206 15.07 -9.56 -14.36
CA ASP A 206 15.37 -9.94 -15.74
C ASP A 206 16.67 -10.78 -15.79
N PRO A 207 16.64 -11.99 -16.38
CA PRO A 207 17.83 -12.82 -16.56
C PRO A 207 19.01 -12.10 -17.22
N ALA A 208 18.75 -11.14 -18.13
CA ALA A 208 19.79 -10.35 -18.77
C ALA A 208 20.50 -9.43 -17.77
N LEU A 209 19.73 -8.80 -16.87
CA LEU A 209 20.27 -7.95 -15.80
C LEU A 209 21.10 -8.78 -14.81
N VAL A 210 20.60 -9.96 -14.41
CA VAL A 210 21.33 -10.86 -13.51
C VAL A 210 22.68 -11.25 -14.10
N ALA A 211 22.70 -11.66 -15.37
CA ALA A 211 23.94 -12.04 -16.06
C ALA A 211 24.94 -10.87 -16.17
N GLU A 212 24.45 -9.65 -16.41
CA GLU A 212 25.28 -8.45 -16.44
C GLU A 212 25.95 -8.18 -15.08
N LEU A 213 25.16 -8.22 -14.01
CA LEU A 213 25.63 -7.96 -12.64
C LEU A 213 26.66 -9.01 -12.19
N GLU A 214 26.41 -10.29 -12.45
CA GLU A 214 27.35 -11.38 -12.15
C GLU A 214 28.67 -11.22 -12.90
N ARG A 215 28.61 -10.87 -14.20
CA ARG A 215 29.81 -10.60 -15.00
C ARG A 215 30.62 -9.45 -14.39
N LYS A 216 29.96 -8.35 -14.02
CA LYS A 216 30.61 -7.14 -13.50
C LYS A 216 31.26 -7.38 -12.13
N ILE A 217 30.63 -8.16 -11.23
CA ILE A 217 31.29 -8.64 -10.00
C ILE A 217 32.52 -9.49 -10.35
N GLY A 218 32.37 -10.46 -11.24
CA GLY A 218 33.45 -11.39 -11.59
C GLY A 218 34.66 -10.72 -12.25
N GLU A 219 34.46 -9.59 -12.95
CA GLU A 219 35.54 -8.73 -13.45
C GLU A 219 36.25 -7.98 -12.32
N LEU A 220 35.50 -7.43 -11.36
CA LEU A 220 36.07 -6.73 -10.22
C LEU A 220 36.84 -7.68 -9.29
N GLU A 221 36.41 -8.93 -9.13
CA GLU A 221 37.12 -9.94 -8.32
C GLU A 221 38.44 -10.38 -8.96
N ARG A 222 38.53 -10.38 -10.29
CA ARG A 222 39.76 -10.72 -11.04
C ARG A 222 40.81 -9.60 -11.07
N ARG A 223 40.43 -8.36 -10.77
CA ARG A 223 41.34 -7.18 -10.72
C ARG A 223 42.10 -7.05 -9.39
N ARG A 224 42.15 -8.12 -8.58
CA ARG A 224 42.80 -8.15 -7.28
C ARG A 224 44.27 -8.54 -7.38
#